data_AF-A0A2N7BCZ2-F1
#
_entry.id   AF-A0A2N7BCZ2-F1
#
_cell.length_a   1.000
_cell.length_b   1.000
_cell.length_c   1.000
_cell.angle_alpha   90.00
_cell.angle_beta   90.00
_cell.angle_gamma   90.00
#
_symmetry.space_group_name_H-M   'P 1'
#
loop_
_entity.id
_entity.type
_entity.pdbx_description
1 polymer ?
#
loop_
_entity_poly.entity_id
_entity_poly.type
_entity_poly.pdbx_seq_one_letter_code
_entity_poly.pdbx_strand_id
1 'polypeptide(L)' 'METIQFKTNINCSNCVAKVSPFLNQEDSIDNWKVDTNNPDKILTVEGEELEAATVIQTVEKAGFKAELQ' A
#
# COMPACT_ATOMS: atom_id res chain seq x y z
N MET A 1 -5.33 13.38 -9.40
CA MET A 1 -4.85 12.83 -8.11
C MET A 1 -5.99 12.22 -7.34
N GLU A 2 -5.95 10.89 -7.23
CA GLU A 2 -6.87 10.07 -6.46
C GLU A 2 -6.17 9.56 -5.21
N THR A 3 -6.96 9.23 -4.19
CA THR A 3 -6.46 8.64 -2.95
C THR A 3 -7.27 7.40 -2.63
N ILE A 4 -6.61 6.26 -2.47
CA ILE A 4 -7.25 4.99 -2.12
C ILE A 4 -6.63 4.46 -0.83
N GLN A 5 -7.48 3.92 0.04
CA GLN A 5 -7.06 3.32 1.29
C GLN A 5 -7.28 1.82 1.28
N PHE A 6 -6.34 1.10 1.89
CA PHE A 6 -6.38 -0.33 2.00
C PHE A 6 -6.13 -0.73 3.45
N LYS A 7 -6.95 -1.66 3.93
CA LYS A 7 -6.64 -2.40 5.15
C LYS A 7 -5.51 -3.39 4.83
N THR A 8 -4.49 -3.46 5.68
CA THR A 8 -3.35 -4.35 5.43
C THR A 8 -2.96 -5.19 6.64
N ASN A 9 -1.96 -6.06 6.47
CA ASN A 9 -1.27 -6.72 7.58
C ASN A 9 0.17 -6.20 7.81
N ILE A 10 0.52 -5.05 7.22
CA ILE A 10 1.86 -4.44 7.36
C ILE A 10 1.93 -3.75 8.72
N ASN A 11 2.61 -4.37 9.69
CA ASN A 11 2.52 -3.96 11.10
C ASN A 11 3.86 -3.64 11.77
N CYS A 12 4.95 -3.55 11.01
CA CYS A 12 6.29 -3.35 11.55
C CYS A 12 7.16 -2.50 10.61
N SER A 13 8.16 -1.78 11.15
CA SER A 13 9.05 -0.94 10.32
C SER A 13 9.79 -1.73 9.25
N ASN A 14 10.24 -2.96 9.57
CA ASN A 14 10.85 -3.85 8.58
C ASN A 14 9.86 -4.31 7.50
N CYS A 15 8.58 -4.43 7.84
CA CYS A 15 7.51 -4.80 6.93
C CYS A 15 7.26 -3.66 5.92
N VAL A 16 7.25 -2.43 6.42
CA VAL A 16 7.18 -1.21 5.58
C VAL A 16 8.40 -1.13 4.66
N ALA A 17 9.61 -1.35 5.18
CA ALA A 17 10.82 -1.37 4.36
C ALA A 17 10.78 -2.44 3.25
N LYS A 18 10.14 -3.58 3.52
CA LYS A 18 9.98 -4.67 2.54
C LYS A 18 8.98 -4.35 1.43
N VAL A 19 7.86 -3.68 1.74
CA VAL A 19 6.85 -3.31 0.72
C VAL A 19 7.26 -2.06 -0.07
N SER A 20 8.08 -1.18 0.53
CA SER A 20 8.54 0.08 -0.07
C SER A 20 9.04 -0.04 -1.51
N PRO A 21 9.98 -0.94 -1.86
CA PRO A 21 10.48 -1.03 -3.22
C PRO A 21 9.41 -1.47 -4.23
N PHE A 22 8.37 -2.18 -3.80
CA PHE A 22 7.28 -2.60 -4.70
C PHE A 22 6.37 -1.42 -5.01
N LEU A 23 5.94 -0.66 -3.99
CA LEU A 23 5.09 0.51 -4.18
C LEU A 23 5.83 1.66 -4.90
N ASN A 24 7.12 1.84 -4.63
CA ASN A 24 7.95 2.86 -5.30
C ASN A 24 8.26 2.55 -6.77
N GLN A 25 8.00 1.32 -7.23
CA GLN A 25 8.18 0.90 -8.63
C GLN A 25 6.90 1.02 -9.45
N GLU A 26 5.75 1.29 -8.83
CA GLU A 26 4.49 1.47 -9.55
C GLU A 26 4.40 2.90 -10.08
N ASP A 27 4.34 3.05 -11.40
CA ASP A 27 4.29 4.35 -12.06
C ASP A 27 3.02 5.15 -11.74
N SER A 28 1.92 4.48 -11.36
CA SER A 28 0.65 5.11 -10.97
C SER A 28 0.66 5.65 -9.54
N ILE A 29 1.67 5.33 -8.73
CA ILE A 29 1.76 5.74 -7.33
C ILE A 29 2.73 6.92 -7.19
N ASP A 30 2.20 8.08 -6.84
CA ASP A 30 3.00 9.27 -6.50
C ASP A 30 3.45 9.25 -5.04
N ASN A 31 2.57 8.83 -4.14
CA ASN A 31 2.84 8.81 -2.71
C ASN A 31 2.12 7.65 -2.02
N TRP A 32 2.69 7.16 -0.93
CA TRP A 32 2.04 6.16 -0.10
C TRP A 32 2.51 6.22 1.34
N LYS A 33 1.64 5.78 2.25
CA LYS A 33 1.94 5.73 3.69
C LYS A 33 1.21 4.58 4.35
N VAL A 34 1.94 3.84 5.18
CA VAL A 34 1.36 2.83 6.08
C VAL A 34 1.22 3.41 7.48
N ASP A 35 0.00 3.45 8.01
CA ASP A 35 -0.27 3.74 9.41
C ASP A 35 -0.28 2.44 10.22
N THR A 36 0.89 2.08 10.76
CA THR A 36 1.04 0.89 11.62
C THR A 36 0.42 1.07 13.00
N ASN A 37 0.05 2.29 13.41
CA ASN A 37 -0.58 2.54 14.70
C ASN A 37 -2.09 2.28 14.65
N ASN A 38 -2.69 2.42 13.47
CA ASN A 38 -4.08 2.03 13.26
C ASN A 38 -4.27 0.50 13.44
N PRO A 39 -5.30 0.03 14.17
CA PRO A 39 -5.55 -1.42 14.33
C PRO A 39 -5.71 -2.16 12.99
N ASP A 40 -6.26 -1.51 11.97
CA ASP A 40 -6.44 -2.05 10.62
C ASP A 40 -5.23 -1.85 9.70
N LYS A 41 -4.15 -1.23 10.18
CA LYS A 41 -2.88 -1.06 9.46
C LYS A 41 -3.10 -0.46 8.06
N ILE A 42 -3.60 0.77 8.04
CA ILE A 42 -4.07 1.40 6.81
C ILE A 42 -2.89 1.79 5.91
N LEU A 43 -2.90 1.30 4.68
CA LEU A 43 -2.09 1.82 3.59
C LEU A 43 -2.91 2.86 2.84
N THR A 44 -2.45 4.10 2.82
CA THR A 44 -2.98 5.15 1.95
C THR A 44 -2.07 5.27 0.74
N VAL A 45 -2.65 5.27 -0.46
CA VAL A 45 -1.94 5.44 -1.74
C VAL A 45 -2.54 6.63 -2.47
N GLU A 46 -1.68 7.49 -3.01
CA GLU A 46 -2.02 8.70 -3.76
C GLU A 46 -1.31 8.66 -5.12
N GLY A 47 -2.01 9.06 -6.17
CA GLY A 47 -1.47 8.98 -7.53
C GLY A 47 -2.49 9.30 -8.62
N GLU A 48 -2.16 8.94 -9.85
CA GLU A 48 -3.01 9.11 -11.03
C GLU A 48 -3.28 7.75 -11.68
N GLU A 49 -4.49 7.57 -12.23
CA GLU A 49 -4.92 6.30 -12.84
C GLU A 49 -4.76 5.10 -11.87
N LEU A 50 -5.08 5.32 -10.59
CA LEU A 50 -4.91 4.31 -9.54
C LEU A 50 -5.94 3.19 -9.69
N GLU A 51 -5.46 2.01 -10.05
CA GLU A 51 -6.27 0.79 -9.99
C GLU A 51 -6.06 0.07 -8.65
N ALA A 52 -7.13 -0.05 -7.88
CA ALA A 52 -7.09 -0.75 -6.59
C ALA A 52 -6.56 -2.19 -6.69
N ALA A 53 -6.92 -2.89 -7.77
CA ALA A 53 -6.43 -4.25 -8.02
C ALA A 53 -4.90 -4.29 -8.20
N THR A 54 -4.32 -3.30 -8.87
CA THR A 54 -2.87 -3.17 -9.06
C THR A 54 -2.17 -2.96 -7.72
N VAL A 55 -2.65 -2.03 -6.90
CA VAL A 55 -2.08 -1.78 -5.57
C VAL A 55 -2.15 -3.05 -4.69
N ILE A 56 -3.29 -3.75 -4.70
CA ILE A 56 -3.46 -5.00 -3.95
C ILE A 56 -2.44 -6.04 -4.40
N GLN A 57 -2.31 -6.28 -5.72
CA GLN A 57 -1.34 -7.24 -6.26
C GLN A 57 0.11 -6.86 -5.92
N THR A 58 0.45 -5.57 -5.94
CA THR A 58 1.78 -5.09 -5.60
C THR A 58 2.11 -5.34 -4.13
N VAL A 59 1.15 -5.12 -3.23
CA VAL A 59 1.29 -5.46 -1.81
C VAL A 59 1.39 -6.98 -1.59
N GLU A 60 0.62 -7.78 -2.34
CA GLU A 60 0.69 -9.24 -2.30
C GLU A 60 2.03 -9.80 -2.80
N LYS A 61 2.61 -9.22 -3.86
CA LYS A 61 3.95 -9.57 -4.36
C LYS A 61 5.05 -9.34 -3.31
N ALA A 62 4.87 -8.34 -2.45
CA ALA A 62 5.77 -8.09 -1.31
C ALA A 62 5.59 -9.10 -0.15
N GLY A 63 4.55 -9.94 -0.22
CA GLY A 63 4.19 -10.95 0.78
C GLY A 63 3.27 -10.45 1.89
N PHE A 64 2.47 -9.41 1.61
CA PHE A 64 1.50 -8.83 2.53
C PHE A 64 0.08 -8.98 1.98
N LYS A 65 -0.94 -8.64 2.77
CA LYS A 65 -2.33 -8.60 2.33
C LYS A 65 -2.80 -7.15 2.29
N ALA A 66 -3.58 -6.82 1.28
CA ALA A 66 -4.29 -5.55 1.16
C ALA A 66 -5.73 -5.82 0.73
N GLU A 67 -6.68 -5.16 1.37
CA GLU A 67 -8.10 -5.22 1.05
C GLU A 67 -8.62 -3.79 0.94
N LEU A 68 -9.45 -3.52 -0.07
CA LEU A 68 -10.05 -2.20 -0.26
C LEU A 68 -10.85 -1.83 0.98
N GLN A 69 -10.61 -0.62 1.50
CA GLN A 69 -11.35 -0.06 2.63
C GLN A 69 -12.48 0.85 2.15
#